data_AF-A0A2H6MTX3-F1
#
_entry.id   AF-A0A2H6MTX3-F1
#
_cell.length_a   1.000
_cell.length_b   1.000
_cell.length_c   1.000
_cell.angle_alpha   90.00
_cell.angle_beta   90.00
_cell.angle_gamma   90.00
#
_symmetry.space_group_name_H-M   'P 1'
#
loop_
_entity.id
_entity.type
_entity.pdbx_description
1 polymer ?
#
loop_
_entity_poly.entity_id
_entity_poly.type
_entity_poly.pdbx_seq_one_letter_code
_entity_poly.pdbx_strand_id
1 'polypeptide(L)'
;MNLVMKAKTIREFDKQFTTVMFGYPSVEAYYEDASPYHKLKKIGIPVLCLNSLDDAFSPNHAIPVDIAKQNTNIALILTSYGGHIGFLEGLWPRKCTYMDRIFKQFVQAVFEHGRKIVTV
;
A
#
# COMPACT_ATOMS: atom_id res chain seq x y z
N MET A 1 -14.20 -3.65 25.53
CA MET A 1 -13.75 -2.24 25.56
C MET A 1 -12.50 -2.00 26.43
N ASN A 2 -12.46 -2.45 27.69
CA ASN A 2 -11.34 -2.13 28.60
C ASN A 2 -9.96 -2.62 28.14
N LEU A 3 -9.87 -3.77 27.46
CA LEU A 3 -8.61 -4.23 26.89
C LEU A 3 -8.18 -3.30 25.75
N VAL A 4 -9.08 -3.04 24.80
CA VAL A 4 -8.83 -2.18 23.62
C VAL A 4 -8.28 -0.82 24.03
N MET A 5 -8.87 -0.17 25.03
CA MET A 5 -8.41 1.13 25.53
C MET A 5 -7.04 1.10 26.23
N LYS A 6 -6.57 -0.08 26.64
CA LYS A 6 -5.25 -0.28 27.28
C LYS A 6 -4.15 -0.67 26.29
N ALA A 7 -4.50 -0.97 25.03
CA ALA A 7 -3.53 -1.33 24.01
C ALA A 7 -2.43 -0.27 23.89
N LYS A 8 -1.18 -0.71 23.80
CA LYS A 8 0.02 0.12 23.64
C LYS A 8 0.64 -0.01 22.26
N THR A 9 0.22 -1.01 21.50
CA THR A 9 0.67 -1.25 20.12
C THR A 9 -0.52 -1.45 19.19
N ILE A 10 -0.30 -1.20 17.89
CA ILE A 10 -1.30 -1.48 16.84
C ILE A 10 -1.68 -2.96 16.84
N ARG A 11 -0.70 -3.86 17.01
CA ARG A 11 -0.96 -5.31 17.07
C ARG A 11 -1.86 -5.72 18.24
N GLU A 12 -1.72 -5.08 19.41
CA GLU A 12 -2.62 -5.32 20.54
C GLU A 12 -4.03 -4.80 20.27
N PHE A 13 -4.14 -3.61 19.66
CA PHE A 13 -5.43 -3.08 19.23
C PHE A 13 -6.08 -4.03 18.23
N ASP A 14 -5.35 -4.49 17.22
CA ASP A 14 -5.85 -5.42 16.21
C ASP A 14 -6.30 -6.74 16.84
N LYS A 15 -5.50 -7.29 17.76
CA LYS A 15 -5.86 -8.52 18.49
C LYS A 15 -7.13 -8.39 19.32
N GLN A 16 -7.42 -7.22 19.87
CA GLN A 16 -8.50 -7.02 20.84
C GLN A 16 -9.76 -6.39 20.23
N PHE A 17 -9.62 -5.68 19.12
CA PHE A 17 -10.69 -5.00 18.42
C PHE A 17 -10.88 -5.57 17.02
N THR A 18 -9.87 -5.44 16.14
CA THR A 18 -9.98 -5.81 14.72
C THR A 18 -10.38 -7.27 14.52
N THR A 19 -9.70 -8.20 15.18
CA THR A 19 -10.02 -9.64 15.07
C THR A 19 -11.44 -9.95 15.53
N VAL A 20 -11.89 -9.34 16.63
CA VAL A 20 -13.22 -9.56 17.20
C VAL A 20 -14.29 -8.95 16.29
N MET A 21 -14.08 -7.72 15.83
CA MET A 21 -15.01 -7.00 14.96
C MET A 21 -15.22 -7.69 13.62
N PHE A 22 -14.14 -8.23 13.03
CA PHE A 22 -14.16 -8.87 11.72
C PHE A 22 -14.22 -10.41 11.77
N GLY A 23 -14.30 -11.01 12.96
CA GLY A 23 -14.44 -12.46 13.14
C GLY A 23 -13.20 -13.29 12.80
N TYR A 24 -12.00 -12.72 12.88
CA TYR A 24 -10.76 -13.47 12.68
C TYR A 24 -10.42 -14.34 13.90
N PRO A 25 -9.93 -15.58 13.69
CA PRO A 25 -9.60 -16.50 14.78
C PRO A 25 -8.33 -16.09 15.55
N SER A 26 -7.45 -15.29 14.93
CA SER A 26 -6.26 -14.72 15.55
C SER A 26 -5.80 -13.46 14.83
N VAL A 27 -4.90 -12.70 15.44
CA VAL A 27 -4.31 -11.51 14.80
C VAL A 27 -3.37 -11.91 13.66
N GLU A 28 -2.76 -13.10 13.74
CA GLU A 28 -1.97 -13.68 12.67
C GLU A 28 -2.84 -14.02 11.46
N ALA A 29 -4.02 -14.61 11.67
CA ALA A 29 -4.97 -14.90 10.59
C ALA A 29 -5.48 -13.61 9.92
N TYR A 30 -5.70 -12.55 10.72
CA TYR A 30 -6.00 -11.23 10.19
C TYR A 30 -4.86 -10.69 9.31
N TYR A 31 -3.61 -10.67 9.78
CA TYR A 31 -2.51 -10.13 8.98
C TYR A 31 -2.21 -10.97 7.74
N GLU A 32 -2.34 -12.29 7.81
CA GLU A 32 -2.15 -13.17 6.64
C GLU A 32 -3.17 -12.89 5.54
N ASP A 33 -4.45 -12.74 5.90
CA ASP A 33 -5.52 -12.43 4.95
C ASP A 33 -5.46 -10.97 4.45
N ALA A 34 -5.21 -10.02 5.36
CA ALA A 34 -5.15 -8.60 5.01
C ALA A 34 -3.90 -8.24 4.18
N SER A 35 -2.84 -9.05 4.26
CA SER A 35 -1.58 -8.77 3.58
C SER A 35 -1.74 -8.75 2.05
N PRO A 36 -1.33 -7.66 1.36
CA PRO A 36 -1.31 -7.63 -0.09
C PRO A 36 -0.22 -8.54 -0.67
N TYR A 37 0.82 -8.89 0.11
CA TYR A 37 1.99 -9.67 -0.32
C TYR A 37 1.60 -10.93 -1.11
N HIS A 38 0.67 -11.71 -0.58
CA HIS A 38 0.22 -12.98 -1.16
C HIS A 38 -0.71 -12.81 -2.38
N LYS A 39 -1.22 -11.59 -2.59
CA LYS A 39 -2.18 -11.24 -3.63
C LYS A 39 -1.51 -10.63 -4.86
N LEU A 40 -0.30 -10.06 -4.72
CA LEU A 40 0.41 -9.37 -5.82
C LEU A 40 0.56 -10.23 -7.09
N LYS A 41 0.88 -11.51 -6.95
CA LYS A 41 1.04 -12.42 -8.11
C LYS A 41 -0.27 -12.65 -8.89
N LYS A 42 -1.42 -12.42 -8.27
CA LYS A 42 -2.74 -12.64 -8.86
C LYS A 42 -3.32 -11.38 -9.49
N ILE A 43 -2.65 -10.23 -9.39
CA ILE A 43 -3.11 -8.97 -9.97
C ILE A 43 -3.03 -9.08 -11.51
N GLY A 44 -4.20 -9.08 -12.15
CA GLY A 44 -4.35 -9.16 -13.61
C GLY A 44 -4.68 -7.83 -14.30
N ILE A 45 -4.67 -6.72 -13.55
CA ILE A 45 -4.98 -5.38 -14.06
C ILE A 45 -3.88 -4.40 -13.64
N PRO A 46 -3.66 -3.31 -14.38
CA PRO A 46 -2.66 -2.30 -14.01
C PRO A 46 -2.91 -1.76 -12.59
N VAL A 47 -1.89 -1.83 -11.74
CA VAL A 47 -1.90 -1.31 -10.37
C VAL A 47 -0.66 -0.46 -10.14
N LEU A 48 -0.87 0.73 -9.61
CA LEU A 48 0.18 1.60 -9.11
C LEU A 48 0.29 1.45 -7.60
N CYS A 49 1.49 1.11 -7.12
CA CYS A 49 1.84 1.09 -5.70
C CYS A 49 2.86 2.21 -5.45
N LEU A 50 2.53 3.16 -4.58
CA LEU A 50 3.44 4.22 -4.15
C LEU A 50 3.74 4.04 -2.67
N ASN A 51 5.02 3.96 -2.30
CA ASN A 51 5.46 3.92 -0.91
C ASN A 51 6.75 4.74 -0.72
N SER A 52 7.12 5.02 0.53
CA SER A 52 8.38 5.67 0.88
C SER A 52 9.24 4.75 1.75
N LEU A 53 10.56 4.95 1.70
CA LEU A 53 11.51 4.17 2.51
C LEU A 53 11.58 4.64 3.97
N ASP A 54 11.10 5.84 4.26
CA ASP A 54 11.00 6.44 5.60
C ASP A 54 9.60 6.29 6.24
N ASP A 55 8.73 5.43 5.68
CA ASP A 55 7.42 5.12 6.27
C ASP A 55 7.56 4.33 7.58
N ALA A 56 7.03 4.88 8.67
CA ALA A 56 7.03 4.26 10.00
C ALA A 56 6.06 3.06 10.12
N PHE A 57 5.05 2.96 9.25
CA PHE A 57 4.07 1.86 9.27
C PHE A 57 4.43 0.75 8.28
N SER A 58 5.06 1.10 7.15
CA SER A 58 5.47 0.17 6.08
C SER A 58 6.98 0.20 5.88
N PRO A 59 7.76 -0.41 6.80
CA PRO A 59 9.22 -0.32 6.76
C PRO A 59 9.78 -0.99 5.51
N ASN A 60 10.95 -0.52 5.03
CA ASN A 60 11.58 -0.99 3.80
C ASN A 60 11.63 -2.52 3.63
N HIS A 61 11.95 -3.26 4.69
CA HIS A 61 12.05 -4.73 4.65
C HIS A 61 10.69 -5.45 4.43
N ALA A 62 9.57 -4.77 4.69
CA ALA A 62 8.23 -5.31 4.49
C ALA A 62 7.71 -5.07 3.06
N ILE A 63 8.41 -4.26 2.25
CA ILE A 63 8.01 -3.93 0.89
C ILE A 63 8.39 -5.09 -0.04
N PRO A 64 7.43 -5.73 -0.74
CA PRO A 64 7.67 -6.92 -1.55
C PRO A 64 8.22 -6.62 -2.95
N VAL A 65 9.38 -5.97 -3.02
CA VAL A 65 10.01 -5.52 -4.28
C VAL A 65 10.19 -6.67 -5.27
N ASP A 66 10.67 -7.83 -4.81
CA ASP A 66 10.97 -8.95 -5.71
C ASP A 66 9.70 -9.60 -6.28
N ILE A 67 8.60 -9.60 -5.52
CA ILE A 67 7.31 -10.12 -6.01
C ILE A 67 6.69 -9.11 -6.97
N ALA A 68 6.74 -7.82 -6.65
CA ALA A 68 6.22 -6.78 -7.54
C ALA A 68 6.91 -6.81 -8.91
N LYS A 69 8.24 -7.02 -8.96
CA LYS A 69 9.00 -7.16 -10.20
C LYS A 69 8.59 -8.34 -11.07
N GLN A 70 7.99 -9.39 -10.49
CA GLN A 70 7.56 -10.57 -11.23
C GLN A 70 6.22 -10.38 -11.96
N ASN A 71 5.47 -9.30 -11.67
CA ASN A 71 4.18 -9.03 -12.28
C ASN A 71 4.22 -7.73 -13.09
N THR A 72 4.08 -7.84 -14.42
CA THR A 72 4.10 -6.71 -15.35
C THR A 72 2.93 -5.74 -15.18
N ASN A 73 1.87 -6.16 -14.50
CA ASN A 73 0.74 -5.29 -14.17
C ASN A 73 1.00 -4.38 -12.96
N ILE A 74 2.12 -4.53 -12.26
CA ILE A 74 2.42 -3.76 -11.04
C ILE A 74 3.51 -2.74 -11.33
N ALA A 75 3.19 -1.47 -11.12
CA ALA A 75 4.16 -0.38 -11.04
C ALA A 75 4.41 -0.04 -9.57
N LEU A 76 5.56 -0.43 -9.03
CA LEU A 76 5.99 -0.07 -7.67
C LEU A 76 6.95 1.13 -7.70
N ILE A 77 6.56 2.22 -7.06
CA ILE A 77 7.36 3.43 -6.88
C ILE A 77 7.78 3.55 -5.42
N LEU A 78 9.08 3.62 -5.19
CA LEU A 78 9.67 3.83 -3.87
C LEU A 78 10.42 5.16 -3.84
N THR A 79 9.98 6.08 -2.99
CA THR A 79 10.67 7.35 -2.75
C THR A 79 11.59 7.23 -1.53
N SER A 80 12.70 7.97 -1.51
CA SER A 80 13.57 8.02 -0.33
C SER A 80 12.86 8.65 0.87
N TYR A 81 11.96 9.61 0.61
CA TYR A 81 11.22 10.36 1.61
C TYR A 81 9.76 10.52 1.22
N GLY A 82 8.92 10.70 2.22
CA GLY A 82 7.49 10.94 2.08
C GLY A 82 6.71 10.48 3.30
N GLY A 83 7.31 9.67 4.17
CA GLY A 83 6.61 9.03 5.28
C GLY A 83 5.38 8.26 4.78
N HIS A 84 4.38 8.11 5.64
CA HIS A 84 3.19 7.32 5.30
C HIS A 84 2.27 7.99 4.27
N ILE A 85 2.17 9.33 4.30
CA ILE A 85 1.18 10.09 3.49
C ILE A 85 1.72 11.41 2.90
N GLY A 86 2.99 11.74 3.17
CA GLY A 86 3.60 13.05 2.95
C GLY A 86 4.41 13.17 1.66
N PHE A 87 3.89 12.67 0.53
CA PHE A 87 4.53 12.70 -0.79
C PHE A 87 4.53 14.11 -1.42
N LEU A 88 5.08 15.11 -0.71
CA LEU A 88 5.15 16.50 -1.16
C LEU A 88 6.25 16.71 -2.21
N GLU A 89 6.11 17.71 -3.08
CA GLU A 89 7.15 18.08 -4.05
C GLU A 89 7.36 19.59 -4.19
N GLY A 90 8.58 19.97 -4.58
CA GLY A 90 9.01 21.35 -4.78
C GLY A 90 9.47 22.07 -3.52
N LEU A 91 10.06 23.26 -3.71
CA LEU A 91 10.56 24.11 -2.61
C LEU A 91 9.44 24.74 -1.78
N TRP A 92 8.22 24.79 -2.32
CA TRP A 92 7.06 25.38 -1.67
C TRP A 92 5.83 24.48 -1.89
N PRO A 93 5.64 23.44 -1.07
CA PRO A 93 4.67 22.38 -1.30
C PRO A 93 3.23 22.81 -0.93
N ARG A 94 2.71 23.85 -1.59
CA ARG A 94 1.35 24.37 -1.41
C ARG A 94 0.41 24.05 -2.58
N LYS A 95 0.91 23.33 -3.58
CA LYS A 95 0.18 22.97 -4.80
C LYS A 95 0.05 21.44 -4.89
N CYS A 96 0.00 20.90 -6.11
CA CYS A 96 0.00 19.47 -6.35
C CYS A 96 1.18 18.78 -5.67
N THR A 97 0.89 17.67 -5.03
CA THR A 97 1.86 16.76 -4.44
C THR A 97 2.44 15.81 -5.50
N TYR A 98 3.56 15.16 -5.19
CA TYR A 98 4.12 14.11 -6.03
C TYR A 98 3.10 13.00 -6.28
N MET A 99 2.35 12.62 -5.24
CA MET A 99 1.27 11.65 -5.31
C MET A 99 0.20 12.07 -6.32
N ASP A 100 -0.27 13.33 -6.28
CA ASP A 100 -1.30 13.82 -7.21
C ASP A 100 -0.83 13.72 -8.66
N ARG A 101 0.41 14.13 -8.92
CA ARG A 101 0.98 14.14 -10.28
C ARG A 101 1.12 12.72 -10.84
N ILE A 102 1.67 11.80 -10.05
CA ILE A 102 1.85 10.41 -10.48
C ILE A 102 0.51 9.72 -10.64
N PHE A 103 -0.44 9.93 -9.72
CA PHE A 103 -1.77 9.34 -9.84
C PHE A 103 -2.49 9.82 -11.10
N LYS A 104 -2.42 11.12 -11.41
CA LYS A 104 -2.96 11.67 -12.66
C LYS A 104 -2.33 11.03 -13.89
N GLN A 105 -1.00 10.89 -13.93
CA GLN A 105 -0.28 10.26 -15.04
C GLN A 105 -0.69 8.80 -15.22
N PHE A 106 -0.78 8.04 -14.13
CA PHE A 106 -1.18 6.64 -14.16
C PHE A 106 -2.61 6.47 -14.66
N VAL A 107 -3.56 7.22 -14.11
CA VAL A 107 -4.97 7.20 -14.53
C VAL A 107 -5.10 7.55 -16.02
N GLN A 108 -4.42 8.61 -16.46
CA GLN A 108 -4.41 9.00 -17.87
C GLN A 108 -3.89 7.86 -18.77
N ALA A 109 -2.76 7.25 -18.42
CA ALA A 109 -2.19 6.12 -19.17
C ALA A 109 -3.14 4.91 -19.22
N VAL A 110 -3.84 4.60 -18.13
CA VAL A 110 -4.84 3.51 -18.10
C VAL A 110 -5.99 3.80 -19.07
N PHE A 111 -6.48 5.04 -19.16
CA PHE A 111 -7.54 5.38 -20.10
C PHE A 111 -7.07 5.40 -21.57
N GLU A 112 -5.88 5.93 -21.82
CA GLU A 112 -5.32 6.07 -23.18
C GLU A 112 -4.78 4.74 -23.74
N HIS A 113 -4.30 3.85 -22.86
CA HIS A 113 -3.58 2.64 -23.26
C HIS A 113 -4.14 1.34 -22.65
N GLY A 114 -5.13 1.38 -21.76
CA GLY A 114 -5.63 0.20 -21.05
C GLY A 114 -6.10 -0.94 -21.95
N ARG A 115 -6.64 -0.64 -23.13
CA ARG A 115 -7.00 -1.68 -24.14
C ARG A 115 -5.80 -2.47 -24.65
N LYS A 116 -4.59 -1.89 -24.67
CA LYS A 116 -3.35 -2.59 -25.02
C LYS A 116 -2.78 -3.41 -23.86
N ILE A 117 -3.16 -3.10 -22.62
CA ILE A 117 -2.60 -3.71 -21.41
C ILE A 117 -3.43 -4.91 -20.93
N VAL A 118 -4.74 -4.93 -21.21
CA VAL A 118 -5.64 -6.04 -20.81
C VAL A 118 -5.67 -7.19 -21.83
N THR A 119 -5.03 -7.03 -23.00
CA THR A 119 -5.13 -8.00 -24.12
C THR A 119 -3.88 -8.88 -24.24
N VAL A 120 -3.43 -9.47 -23.12
CA VAL A 120 -2.41 -10.54 -23.11
C VAL A 120 -3.00 -11.80 -22.53
#